data_AF-A0A1E4CNE7-F1
#
_entry.id   AF-A0A1E4CNE7-F1
#
_cell.length_a   1.000
_cell.length_b   1.000
_cell.length_c   1.000
_cell.angle_alpha   90.00
_cell.angle_beta   90.00
_cell.angle_gamma   90.00
#
_symmetry.space_group_name_H-M   'P 1'
#
loop_
_entity.id
_entity.type
_entity.pdbx_description
1 polymer ?
#
loop_
_entity_poly.entity_id
_entity_poly.type
_entity_poly.pdbx_seq_one_letter_code
_entity_poly.pdbx_strand_id
1 'polypeptide(L)'
;MSYDSLADAFTAITDGPDAVDETAPPQYGVGPFSVREVALGGIWLVAFVVSFFPVYSGILSGSVWTSGIDWVLTIGVPTIAVFLVGLRRLSPQGIRRVGSLGIDQFASVAFSVATIVWLGILWASFVNLATRQIFLASWVVWVEFILMFAGVLLTVFAPLFPTIGEDFRHRTTVPAHRFASPARPVVERPHTPRPAPSPAPEAVPQAAASSSSSSSEQAFGAAVDGPLATETSEVEPIVDEVVTTTAAAPASQAFWALAPVERTVVDETGAPIFTIGPSAWALVIEDRGESFVVRHDDGRIGYLTDVSGVTRG
;
A
#
# COMPACT_ATOMS: atom_id res chain seq x y z
N MET A 1 -25.51 -2.01 5.39
CA MET A 1 -25.24 -3.42 5.74
C MET A 1 -24.12 -3.40 6.77
N SER A 2 -24.36 -3.96 7.95
CA SER A 2 -23.28 -4.25 8.90
C SER A 2 -22.74 -5.62 8.50
N TYR A 3 -21.43 -5.75 8.36
CA TYR A 3 -20.79 -7.06 8.20
C TYR A 3 -20.47 -7.58 9.59
N ASP A 4 -20.73 -8.85 9.85
CA ASP A 4 -20.53 -9.46 11.16
C ASP A 4 -19.03 -9.72 11.46
N SER A 5 -18.19 -9.72 10.42
CA SER A 5 -16.73 -9.80 10.56
C SER A 5 -15.97 -9.06 9.45
N LEU A 6 -14.69 -8.76 9.69
CA LEU A 6 -13.77 -8.24 8.66
C LEU A 6 -13.55 -9.24 7.54
N ALA A 7 -13.61 -10.54 7.86
CA ALA A 7 -13.50 -11.60 6.87
C ALA A 7 -14.69 -11.52 5.90
N ASP A 8 -15.93 -11.42 6.39
CA ASP A 8 -17.14 -11.29 5.57
C ASP A 8 -17.16 -10.02 4.73
N ALA A 9 -16.67 -8.92 5.30
CA ALA A 9 -16.49 -7.68 4.55
C ALA A 9 -15.47 -7.87 3.41
N PHE A 10 -14.38 -8.60 3.64
CA PHE A 10 -13.37 -8.89 2.64
C PHE A 10 -13.88 -9.83 1.55
N THR A 11 -14.57 -10.92 1.90
CA THR A 11 -15.17 -11.86 0.93
C THR A 11 -16.20 -11.16 0.04
N ALA A 12 -17.07 -10.32 0.63
CA ALA A 12 -18.05 -9.54 -0.13
C ALA A 12 -17.42 -8.50 -1.09
N ILE A 13 -16.18 -8.08 -0.85
CA ILE A 13 -15.41 -7.22 -1.77
C ILE A 13 -14.79 -8.06 -2.90
N THR A 14 -14.40 -9.30 -2.62
CA THR A 14 -13.68 -10.16 -3.57
C THR A 14 -14.59 -11.00 -4.46
N ASP A 15 -15.84 -11.25 -4.05
CA ASP A 15 -16.76 -12.09 -4.82
C ASP A 15 -17.37 -11.34 -6.03
N GLY A 16 -17.16 -11.91 -7.22
CA GLY A 16 -17.80 -11.52 -8.47
C GLY A 16 -18.59 -12.71 -9.04
N PRO A 17 -19.64 -12.49 -9.85
CA PRO A 17 -20.50 -13.56 -10.33
C PRO A 17 -19.76 -14.54 -11.25
N ASP A 18 -20.09 -15.82 -11.11
CA ASP A 18 -19.49 -16.97 -11.82
C ASP A 18 -20.03 -17.20 -13.24
N ALA A 19 -20.82 -16.28 -13.79
CA ALA A 19 -21.48 -16.49 -15.07
C ALA A 19 -20.55 -16.14 -16.25
N VAL A 20 -19.96 -17.19 -16.83
CA VAL A 20 -19.40 -17.16 -18.19
C VAL A 20 -20.56 -17.15 -19.18
N ASP A 21 -20.57 -16.23 -20.13
CA ASP A 21 -21.57 -16.23 -21.21
C ASP A 21 -21.29 -17.41 -22.15
N GLU A 22 -22.08 -18.48 -22.02
CA GLU A 22 -21.96 -19.69 -22.84
C GLU A 22 -22.25 -19.46 -24.33
N THR A 23 -22.80 -18.29 -24.70
CA THR A 23 -23.09 -17.92 -26.09
C THR A 23 -21.93 -17.19 -26.78
N ALA A 24 -20.82 -16.92 -26.07
CA ALA A 24 -19.69 -16.20 -26.60
C ALA A 24 -18.91 -17.04 -27.66
N PRO A 25 -18.50 -16.44 -28.79
CA PRO A 25 -17.66 -17.11 -29.77
C PRO A 25 -16.29 -17.48 -29.18
N PRO A 26 -15.66 -18.59 -29.63
CA PRO A 26 -14.37 -19.02 -29.10
C PRO A 26 -13.30 -17.97 -29.35
N GLN A 27 -12.66 -17.50 -28.28
CA GLN A 27 -11.60 -16.50 -28.35
C GLN A 27 -10.29 -17.16 -28.79
N TYR A 28 -9.60 -16.56 -29.76
CA TYR A 28 -8.26 -16.99 -30.14
C TYR A 28 -7.27 -16.67 -29.01
N GLY A 29 -6.62 -17.70 -28.48
CA GLY A 29 -5.68 -17.61 -27.36
C GLY A 29 -4.51 -18.59 -27.52
N VAL A 30 -3.52 -18.46 -26.64
CA VAL A 30 -2.36 -19.37 -26.56
C VAL A 30 -2.47 -20.15 -25.26
N GLY A 31 -2.93 -21.40 -25.35
CA GLY A 31 -3.23 -22.21 -24.16
C GLY A 31 -4.35 -21.58 -23.32
N PRO A 32 -4.19 -21.42 -21.99
CA PRO A 32 -5.20 -20.79 -21.15
C PRO A 32 -5.24 -19.26 -21.25
N PHE A 33 -4.29 -18.62 -21.95
CA PHE A 33 -4.11 -17.16 -21.96
C PHE A 33 -4.65 -16.50 -23.22
N SER A 34 -5.15 -15.27 -23.09
CA SER A 34 -5.50 -14.46 -24.26
C SER A 34 -4.24 -13.87 -24.92
N VAL A 35 -4.32 -13.50 -26.20
CA VAL A 35 -3.20 -12.86 -26.93
C VAL A 35 -2.68 -11.63 -26.18
N ARG A 36 -3.59 -10.87 -25.55
CA ARG A 36 -3.26 -9.70 -24.72
C ARG A 36 -2.30 -10.06 -23.58
N GLU A 37 -2.60 -11.13 -22.86
CA GLU A 37 -1.85 -11.53 -21.68
C GLU A 37 -0.52 -12.13 -22.05
N VAL A 38 -0.46 -12.89 -23.14
CA VAL A 38 0.79 -13.39 -23.69
C VAL A 38 1.67 -12.24 -24.15
N ALA A 39 1.11 -11.24 -24.83
CA ALA A 39 1.84 -10.05 -25.24
C ALA A 39 2.33 -9.24 -24.03
N LEU A 40 1.49 -9.06 -23.00
CA LEU A 40 1.85 -8.34 -21.78
C LEU A 40 2.96 -9.07 -21.01
N GLY A 41 2.85 -10.39 -20.89
CA GLY A 41 3.88 -11.25 -20.29
C GLY A 41 5.19 -11.24 -21.09
N GLY A 42 5.12 -11.23 -22.42
CA GLY A 42 6.28 -11.12 -23.29
C GLY A 42 7.01 -9.78 -23.16
N ILE A 43 6.28 -8.67 -23.17
CA ILE A 43 6.83 -7.32 -22.95
C ILE A 43 7.49 -7.24 -21.58
N TRP A 44 6.79 -7.71 -20.53
CA TRP A 44 7.33 -7.73 -19.19
C TRP A 44 8.58 -8.62 -19.08
N LEU A 45 8.60 -9.79 -19.71
CA LEU A 45 9.77 -10.68 -19.66
C LEU A 45 11.00 -10.00 -20.27
N VAL A 46 10.84 -9.34 -21.42
CA VAL A 46 11.93 -8.59 -22.05
C VAL A 46 12.38 -7.44 -21.14
N ALA A 47 11.45 -6.66 -20.60
CA ALA A 47 11.74 -5.58 -19.65
C ALA A 47 12.49 -6.10 -18.41
N PHE A 48 11.99 -7.17 -17.79
CA PHE A 48 12.60 -7.78 -16.62
C PHE A 48 14.05 -8.21 -16.90
N VAL A 49 14.34 -8.83 -18.04
CA VAL A 49 15.71 -9.18 -18.43
C VAL A 49 16.57 -7.94 -18.69
N VAL A 50 16.04 -6.96 -19.42
CA VAL A 50 16.73 -5.71 -19.75
C VAL A 50 17.05 -4.89 -18.49
N SER A 51 16.24 -4.99 -17.45
CA SER A 51 16.43 -4.28 -16.17
C SER A 51 17.74 -4.62 -15.44
N PHE A 52 18.38 -5.75 -15.75
CA PHE A 52 19.67 -6.13 -15.18
C PHE A 52 20.85 -5.41 -15.84
N PHE A 53 20.63 -4.74 -16.97
CA PHE A 53 21.67 -3.97 -17.66
C PHE A 53 21.82 -2.56 -17.06
N PRO A 54 22.97 -1.90 -17.23
CA PRO A 54 23.21 -0.58 -16.66
C PRO A 54 22.24 0.49 -17.19
N VAL A 55 21.60 1.21 -16.27
CA VAL A 55 20.65 2.30 -16.59
C VAL A 55 21.39 3.60 -16.96
N TYR A 56 22.54 3.82 -16.32
CA TYR A 56 23.38 4.99 -16.56
C TYR A 56 24.70 4.60 -17.27
N SER A 57 25.12 5.40 -18.24
CA SER A 57 26.42 5.24 -18.91
C SER A 57 27.55 5.89 -18.11
N GLY A 58 28.74 5.27 -18.10
CA GLY A 58 29.96 5.83 -17.50
C GLY A 58 30.34 5.19 -16.15
N ILE A 59 31.05 5.94 -15.30
CA ILE A 59 31.61 5.46 -14.02
C ILE A 59 30.52 5.07 -13.01
N LEU A 60 29.31 5.61 -13.16
CA LEU A 60 28.13 5.31 -12.35
C LEU A 60 27.33 4.11 -12.91
N SER A 61 28.00 3.13 -13.53
CA SER A 61 27.34 2.00 -14.18
C SER A 61 26.70 1.09 -13.12
N GLY A 62 25.38 1.16 -13.00
CA GLY A 62 24.56 0.29 -12.17
C GLY A 62 23.25 -0.03 -12.86
N SER A 63 22.73 -1.23 -12.63
CA SER A 63 21.38 -1.60 -13.03
C SER A 63 20.35 -1.02 -12.05
N VAL A 64 19.07 -1.08 -12.41
CA VAL A 64 18.00 -0.54 -11.56
C VAL A 64 17.95 -1.20 -10.18
N TRP A 65 18.42 -2.43 -10.08
CA TRP A 65 18.54 -3.23 -8.86
C TRP A 65 19.63 -2.72 -7.90
N THR A 66 20.63 -2.02 -8.44
CA THR A 66 21.73 -1.44 -7.66
C THR A 66 21.48 0.04 -7.31
N SER A 67 20.44 0.64 -7.88
CA SER A 67 20.06 2.05 -7.71
C SER A 67 19.03 2.26 -6.58
N GLY A 68 19.25 1.64 -5.42
CA GLY A 68 18.38 1.81 -4.25
C GLY A 68 16.98 1.21 -4.45
N ILE A 69 15.92 2.03 -4.28
CA ILE A 69 14.51 1.58 -4.35
C ILE A 69 13.87 1.78 -5.73
N ASP A 70 14.60 2.33 -6.69
CA ASP A 70 14.06 2.70 -8.01
C ASP A 70 13.45 1.50 -8.75
N TRP A 71 13.96 0.29 -8.49
CA TRP A 71 13.45 -0.96 -9.07
C TRP A 71 11.97 -1.22 -8.73
N VAL A 72 11.46 -0.69 -7.61
CA VAL A 72 10.10 -0.97 -7.14
C VAL A 72 9.07 -0.46 -8.15
N LEU A 73 9.14 0.83 -8.51
CA LEU A 73 8.15 1.42 -9.42
C LEU A 73 8.45 1.11 -10.89
N THR A 74 9.72 0.92 -11.25
CA THR A 74 10.12 0.67 -12.64
C THR A 74 9.88 -0.77 -13.08
N ILE A 75 10.07 -1.75 -12.20
CA ILE A 75 10.01 -3.19 -12.53
C ILE A 75 9.16 -3.98 -11.54
N GLY A 76 9.26 -3.72 -10.23
CA GLY A 76 8.59 -4.50 -9.19
C GLY A 76 7.07 -4.47 -9.30
N VAL A 77 6.46 -3.29 -9.38
CA VAL A 77 5.01 -3.11 -9.48
C VAL A 77 4.47 -3.70 -10.81
N PRO A 78 5.07 -3.45 -12.00
CA PRO A 78 4.71 -4.16 -13.22
C PRO A 78 4.82 -5.68 -13.13
N THR A 79 5.84 -6.20 -12.42
CA THR A 79 6.00 -7.64 -12.19
C THR A 79 4.83 -8.22 -11.42
N ILE A 80 4.45 -7.60 -10.30
CA ILE A 80 3.28 -8.03 -9.52
C ILE A 80 2.02 -8.00 -10.40
N ALA A 81 1.84 -6.96 -11.21
CA ALA A 81 0.69 -6.84 -12.10
C ALA A 81 0.60 -8.01 -13.10
N VAL A 82 1.70 -8.38 -13.76
CA VAL A 82 1.72 -9.48 -14.73
C VAL A 82 1.47 -10.82 -14.05
N PHE A 83 2.04 -11.06 -12.87
CA PHE A 83 1.79 -12.27 -12.11
C PHE A 83 0.32 -12.39 -11.67
N LEU A 84 -0.30 -11.31 -11.21
CA LEU A 84 -1.73 -11.31 -10.87
C LEU A 84 -2.61 -11.56 -12.10
N VAL A 85 -2.26 -11.00 -13.25
CA VAL A 85 -2.93 -11.27 -14.53
C VAL A 85 -2.77 -12.73 -14.95
N GLY A 86 -1.61 -13.36 -14.70
CA GLY A 86 -1.41 -14.78 -14.96
C GLY A 86 -2.19 -15.67 -13.98
N LEU A 87 -2.11 -15.37 -12.68
CA LEU A 87 -2.74 -16.13 -11.61
C LEU A 87 -4.26 -16.16 -11.73
N ARG A 88 -4.90 -15.09 -12.20
CA ARG A 88 -6.37 -15.08 -12.38
C ARG A 88 -6.87 -16.16 -13.37
N ARG A 89 -6.02 -16.59 -14.31
CA ARG A 89 -6.33 -17.62 -15.30
C ARG A 89 -6.11 -19.02 -14.76
N LEU A 90 -5.08 -19.18 -13.91
CA LEU A 90 -4.70 -20.45 -13.32
C LEU A 90 -5.49 -20.77 -12.04
N SER A 91 -5.99 -19.75 -11.36
CA SER A 91 -6.80 -19.86 -10.13
C SER A 91 -8.02 -18.93 -10.23
N PRO A 92 -9.11 -19.35 -10.91
CA PRO A 92 -10.32 -18.53 -11.09
C PRO A 92 -11.05 -18.18 -9.78
N GLN A 93 -10.86 -19.00 -8.74
CA GLN A 93 -11.38 -18.80 -7.39
C GLN A 93 -10.39 -18.05 -6.48
N GLY A 94 -9.23 -17.64 -7.01
CA GLY A 94 -8.16 -16.96 -6.27
C GLY A 94 -8.40 -15.46 -6.09
N ILE A 95 -7.31 -14.72 -5.89
CA ILE A 95 -7.34 -13.26 -5.74
C ILE A 95 -7.92 -12.63 -7.01
N ARG A 96 -9.08 -11.96 -6.91
CA ARG A 96 -9.76 -11.27 -8.02
C ARG A 96 -9.46 -9.76 -8.07
N ARG A 97 -8.95 -9.18 -6.97
CA ARG A 97 -8.76 -7.72 -6.77
C ARG A 97 -7.54 -7.43 -5.91
N VAL A 98 -7.03 -6.20 -6.02
CA VAL A 98 -5.95 -5.64 -5.18
C VAL A 98 -6.51 -4.43 -4.44
N GLY A 99 -6.89 -4.60 -3.18
CA GLY A 99 -7.62 -3.57 -2.42
C GLY A 99 -8.96 -3.26 -3.10
N SER A 100 -9.17 -2.00 -3.49
CA SER A 100 -10.37 -1.57 -4.22
C SER A 100 -10.27 -1.72 -5.75
N LEU A 101 -9.09 -2.07 -6.28
CA LEU A 101 -8.85 -2.14 -7.72
C LEU A 101 -9.05 -3.56 -8.25
N GLY A 102 -9.71 -3.67 -9.41
CA GLY A 102 -9.65 -4.92 -10.19
C GLY A 102 -8.24 -5.17 -10.72
N ILE A 103 -7.87 -6.42 -10.97
CA ILE A 103 -6.53 -6.79 -11.46
C ILE A 103 -6.17 -6.04 -12.76
N ASP A 104 -7.11 -5.89 -13.69
CA ASP A 104 -6.90 -5.12 -14.92
C ASP A 104 -6.63 -3.63 -14.64
N GLN A 105 -7.28 -3.04 -13.63
CA GLN A 105 -7.06 -1.64 -13.22
C GLN A 105 -5.71 -1.49 -12.56
N PHE A 106 -5.36 -2.40 -11.63
CA PHE A 106 -4.05 -2.42 -11.00
C PHE A 106 -2.93 -2.51 -12.04
N ALA A 107 -3.07 -3.38 -13.05
CA ALA A 107 -2.12 -3.47 -14.14
C ALA A 107 -2.00 -2.16 -14.94
N SER A 108 -3.11 -1.52 -15.27
CA SER A 108 -3.08 -0.23 -15.97
C SER A 108 -2.35 0.86 -15.18
N VAL A 109 -2.55 0.91 -13.87
CA VAL A 109 -1.87 1.86 -12.97
C VAL A 109 -0.38 1.53 -12.87
N ALA A 110 -0.05 0.25 -12.67
CA ALA A 110 1.32 -0.24 -12.59
C ALA A 110 2.17 0.17 -13.79
N PHE A 111 1.70 -0.14 -15.01
CA PHE A 111 2.41 0.20 -16.24
C PHE A 111 2.45 1.70 -16.51
N SER A 112 1.39 2.44 -16.16
CA SER A 112 1.36 3.91 -16.32
C SER A 112 2.38 4.59 -15.41
N VAL A 113 2.43 4.22 -14.13
CA VAL A 113 3.41 4.75 -13.17
C VAL A 113 4.83 4.41 -13.62
N ALA A 114 5.10 3.15 -13.98
CA ALA A 114 6.41 2.75 -14.48
C ALA A 114 6.84 3.53 -15.73
N THR A 115 5.92 3.73 -16.69
CA THR A 115 6.18 4.51 -17.91
C THR A 115 6.60 5.94 -17.58
N ILE A 116 5.90 6.60 -16.65
CA ILE A 116 6.22 7.97 -16.24
C ILE A 116 7.55 8.04 -15.51
N VAL A 117 7.87 7.04 -14.68
CA VAL A 117 9.18 6.99 -13.99
C VAL A 117 10.32 6.86 -15.02
N TRP A 118 10.22 5.95 -15.99
CA TRP A 118 11.21 5.82 -17.06
C TRP A 118 11.32 7.07 -17.94
N LEU A 119 10.19 7.71 -18.26
CA LEU A 119 10.19 9.00 -18.95
C LEU A 119 10.87 10.10 -18.13
N GLY A 120 10.70 10.09 -16.81
CA GLY A 120 11.38 10.98 -15.88
C GLY A 120 12.89 10.82 -15.90
N ILE A 121 13.40 9.57 -15.88
CA ILE A 121 14.83 9.27 -16.00
C ILE A 121 15.38 9.77 -17.34
N LEU A 122 14.62 9.57 -18.42
CA LEU A 122 14.98 10.04 -19.75
C LEU A 122 15.02 11.58 -19.82
N TRP A 123 14.01 12.24 -19.28
CA TRP A 123 13.94 13.70 -19.19
C TRP A 123 15.10 14.28 -18.37
N ALA A 124 15.40 13.68 -17.21
CA ALA A 124 16.55 14.07 -16.39
C ALA A 124 17.87 13.96 -17.17
N SER A 125 18.00 12.97 -18.07
CA SER A 125 19.18 12.83 -18.93
C SER A 125 19.29 13.96 -19.96
N PHE A 126 18.17 14.44 -20.51
CA PHE A 126 18.16 15.63 -21.36
C PHE A 126 18.50 16.93 -20.59
N VAL A 127 18.02 17.07 -19.36
CA VAL A 127 18.40 18.20 -18.48
C VAL A 127 19.92 18.19 -18.21
N ASN A 128 20.49 17.01 -17.93
CA ASN A 128 21.94 16.87 -17.75
C ASN A 128 22.72 17.15 -19.04
N LEU A 129 22.19 16.75 -20.20
CA LEU A 129 22.82 17.06 -21.48
C LEU A 129 22.85 18.58 -21.72
N ALA A 130 21.72 19.27 -21.49
CA ALA A 130 21.66 20.72 -21.66
C ALA A 130 22.59 21.47 -20.69
N THR A 131 22.63 21.04 -19.42
CA THR A 131 23.31 21.77 -18.33
C THR A 131 24.79 21.42 -18.21
N ARG A 132 25.13 20.13 -18.36
CA ARG A 132 26.46 19.57 -18.08
C ARG A 132 27.13 18.98 -19.31
N GLN A 133 26.47 19.00 -20.48
CA GLN A 133 26.97 18.40 -21.73
C GLN A 133 27.25 16.90 -21.60
N ILE A 134 26.54 16.22 -20.69
CA ILE A 134 26.64 14.78 -20.45
C ILE A 134 25.26 14.16 -20.58
N PHE A 135 25.13 13.14 -21.44
CA PHE A 135 23.92 12.33 -21.54
C PHE A 135 24.10 11.04 -20.73
N LEU A 136 23.25 10.83 -19.73
CA LEU A 136 23.42 9.73 -18.77
C LEU A 136 22.60 8.49 -19.10
N ALA A 137 21.44 8.64 -19.76
CA ALA A 137 20.58 7.52 -20.11
C ALA A 137 21.29 6.57 -21.06
N SER A 138 21.37 5.29 -20.68
CA SER A 138 21.80 4.24 -21.57
C SER A 138 20.67 3.83 -22.53
N TRP A 139 20.96 2.92 -23.46
CA TRP A 139 19.95 2.32 -24.34
C TRP A 139 18.85 1.59 -23.56
N VAL A 140 19.13 1.13 -22.34
CA VAL A 140 18.18 0.45 -21.43
C VAL A 140 17.00 1.37 -21.13
N VAL A 141 17.26 2.64 -20.80
CA VAL A 141 16.20 3.63 -20.47
C VAL A 141 15.20 3.77 -21.61
N TRP A 142 15.68 3.79 -22.86
CA TRP A 142 14.82 3.88 -24.05
C TRP A 142 13.98 2.62 -24.25
N VAL A 143 14.60 1.44 -24.14
CA VAL A 143 13.91 0.15 -24.31
C VAL A 143 12.84 -0.01 -23.23
N GLU A 144 13.18 0.28 -21.97
CA GLU A 144 12.25 0.18 -20.85
C GLU A 144 11.10 1.17 -20.97
N PHE A 145 11.36 2.42 -21.35
CA PHE A 145 10.30 3.39 -21.63
C PHE A 145 9.33 2.87 -22.70
N ILE A 146 9.85 2.35 -23.82
CA ILE A 146 9.03 1.82 -24.92
C ILE A 146 8.22 0.60 -24.48
N LEU A 147 8.83 -0.32 -23.72
CA LEU A 147 8.16 -1.53 -23.22
C LEU A 147 7.06 -1.17 -22.20
N MET A 148 7.33 -0.27 -21.25
CA MET A 148 6.31 0.16 -20.29
C MET A 148 5.18 0.91 -21.00
N PHE A 149 5.50 1.78 -21.96
CA PHE A 149 4.49 2.47 -22.77
C PHE A 149 3.65 1.49 -23.59
N ALA A 150 4.27 0.46 -24.19
CA ALA A 150 3.54 -0.61 -24.86
C ALA A 150 2.63 -1.39 -23.89
N GLY A 151 3.08 -1.61 -22.64
CA GLY A 151 2.24 -2.14 -21.56
C GLY A 151 1.02 -1.26 -21.25
N VAL A 152 1.18 0.07 -21.28
CA VAL A 152 0.05 1.02 -21.17
C VAL A 152 -0.91 0.86 -22.35
N LEU A 153 -0.41 0.74 -23.58
CA LEU A 153 -1.26 0.49 -24.75
C LEU A 153 -2.06 -0.81 -24.62
N LEU A 154 -1.44 -1.89 -24.14
CA LEU A 154 -2.09 -3.18 -23.92
C LEU A 154 -3.04 -3.22 -22.72
N THR A 155 -3.01 -2.22 -21.83
CA THR A 155 -3.86 -2.20 -20.63
C THR A 155 -4.94 -1.15 -20.70
N VAL A 156 -4.60 0.10 -20.97
CA VAL A 156 -5.52 1.24 -21.03
C VAL A 156 -6.26 1.28 -22.37
N PHE A 157 -5.54 1.11 -23.47
CA PHE A 157 -6.09 1.24 -24.83
C PHE A 157 -6.49 -0.11 -25.45
N ALA A 158 -6.42 -1.18 -24.65
CA ALA A 158 -6.75 -2.55 -25.06
C ALA A 158 -8.10 -2.67 -25.81
N PRO A 159 -9.20 -2.02 -25.37
CA PRO A 159 -10.50 -2.10 -26.05
C PRO A 159 -10.52 -1.48 -27.46
N LEU A 160 -9.58 -0.59 -27.77
CA LEU A 160 -9.49 0.09 -29.08
C LEU A 160 -8.83 -0.79 -30.14
N PHE A 161 -8.08 -1.82 -29.75
CA PHE A 161 -7.38 -2.70 -30.68
C PHE A 161 -8.29 -3.83 -31.16
N PRO A 162 -8.35 -4.13 -32.48
CA PRO A 162 -9.29 -5.11 -33.03
C PRO A 162 -9.18 -6.52 -32.43
N THR A 163 -7.96 -7.02 -32.23
CA THR A 163 -7.68 -8.39 -31.75
C THR A 163 -7.66 -8.50 -30.23
N ILE A 164 -7.24 -7.44 -29.53
CA ILE A 164 -7.10 -7.40 -28.07
C ILE A 164 -8.44 -7.07 -27.41
N GLY A 165 -9.26 -6.24 -28.06
CA GLY A 165 -10.56 -5.78 -27.55
C GLY A 165 -11.60 -6.90 -27.40
N GLU A 166 -11.46 -8.02 -28.12
CA GLU A 166 -12.36 -9.18 -28.00
C GLU A 166 -12.42 -9.73 -26.56
N ASP A 167 -11.32 -9.61 -25.80
CA ASP A 167 -11.21 -10.04 -24.41
C ASP A 167 -12.18 -9.28 -23.47
N PHE A 168 -12.74 -8.16 -23.93
CA PHE A 168 -13.66 -7.32 -23.16
C PHE A 168 -15.10 -7.35 -23.67
N ARG A 169 -15.32 -7.66 -24.96
CA ARG A 169 -16.65 -7.53 -25.59
C ARG A 169 -17.68 -8.51 -25.06
N HIS A 170 -17.23 -9.68 -24.62
CA HIS A 170 -18.10 -10.77 -24.14
C HIS A 170 -18.01 -10.97 -22.62
N ARG A 171 -17.44 -9.98 -21.89
CA ARG A 171 -17.44 -10.05 -20.43
C ARG A 171 -18.84 -9.72 -19.91
N THR A 172 -19.36 -10.57 -19.04
CA THR A 172 -20.63 -10.32 -18.36
C THR A 172 -20.53 -9.05 -17.54
N THR A 173 -21.50 -8.15 -17.71
CA THR A 173 -21.55 -6.90 -16.95
C THR A 173 -22.01 -7.20 -15.53
N VAL A 174 -21.18 -6.85 -14.56
CA VAL A 174 -21.49 -7.02 -13.13
C VAL A 174 -21.88 -5.66 -12.55
N PRO A 175 -22.89 -5.58 -11.66
CA PRO A 175 -23.17 -4.37 -10.90
C PRO A 175 -21.90 -3.82 -10.27
N ALA A 176 -21.63 -2.53 -10.50
CA ALA A 176 -20.42 -1.89 -10.00
C ALA A 176 -20.37 -1.98 -8.46
N HIS A 177 -19.19 -2.25 -7.92
CA HIS A 177 -19.00 -2.24 -6.47
C HIS A 177 -19.33 -0.85 -5.91
N ARG A 178 -19.70 -0.74 -4.63
CA ARG A 178 -20.17 0.53 -4.04
C ARG A 178 -19.14 1.65 -4.18
N PHE A 179 -17.85 1.34 -4.01
CA PHE A 179 -16.75 2.29 -4.17
C PHE A 179 -16.46 2.66 -5.63
N ALA A 180 -16.96 1.87 -6.59
CA ALA A 180 -16.90 2.13 -8.03
C ALA A 180 -18.26 2.62 -8.59
N SER A 181 -19.26 2.76 -7.74
CA SER A 181 -20.57 3.32 -8.12
C SER A 181 -20.45 4.83 -8.29
N PRO A 182 -21.28 5.46 -9.15
CA PRO A 182 -21.25 6.90 -9.34
C PRO A 182 -21.32 7.66 -8.01
N ALA A 183 -20.45 8.67 -7.87
CA ALA A 183 -20.41 9.50 -6.67
C ALA A 183 -21.78 10.17 -6.47
N ARG A 184 -22.25 10.21 -5.22
CA ARG A 184 -23.50 10.89 -4.89
C ARG A 184 -23.33 12.39 -5.19
N PRO A 185 -24.26 13.02 -5.93
CA PRO A 185 -24.19 14.46 -6.16
C PRO A 185 -24.26 15.20 -4.82
N VAL A 186 -23.32 16.13 -4.61
CA VAL A 186 -23.26 16.98 -3.43
C VAL A 186 -24.01 18.27 -3.76
N VAL A 187 -25.05 18.57 -3.00
CA VAL A 187 -25.76 19.85 -3.10
C VAL A 187 -24.91 20.90 -2.39
N GLU A 188 -24.69 22.05 -3.03
CA GLU A 188 -23.99 23.17 -2.40
C GLU A 188 -24.70 23.57 -1.10
N ARG A 189 -23.91 23.78 -0.04
CA ARG A 189 -24.46 24.25 1.24
C ARG A 189 -25.11 25.62 1.00
N PRO A 190 -26.40 25.82 1.37
CA PRO A 190 -27.05 27.11 1.24
C PRO A 190 -26.22 28.21 1.92
N HIS A 191 -25.77 29.19 1.14
CA HIS A 191 -25.03 30.32 1.67
C HIS A 191 -26.03 31.34 2.21
N THR A 192 -26.11 31.51 3.53
CA THR A 192 -26.84 32.64 4.11
C THR A 192 -26.12 33.93 3.72
N PRO A 193 -26.81 34.94 3.13
CA PRO A 193 -26.22 36.24 2.88
C PRO A 193 -25.69 36.83 4.19
N ARG A 194 -24.42 37.24 4.21
CA ARG A 194 -23.82 37.90 5.37
C ARG A 194 -24.63 39.17 5.68
N PRO A 195 -25.18 39.34 6.89
CA PRO A 195 -25.90 40.55 7.26
C PRO A 195 -25.01 41.78 7.04
N ALA A 196 -25.54 42.81 6.37
CA ALA A 196 -24.84 44.08 6.20
C ALA A 196 -24.55 44.69 7.60
N PRO A 197 -23.39 45.32 7.81
CA PRO A 197 -23.05 45.90 9.10
C PRO A 197 -24.07 46.99 9.47
N SER A 198 -24.72 46.82 10.62
CA SER A 198 -25.61 47.82 11.21
C SER A 198 -24.78 49.04 11.66
N PRO A 199 -25.24 50.28 11.40
CA PRO A 199 -24.50 51.48 11.78
C PRO A 199 -24.36 51.57 13.31
N ALA A 200 -23.14 51.85 13.76
CA ALA A 200 -22.79 51.97 15.17
C ALA A 200 -23.48 53.19 15.82
N PRO A 201 -23.99 53.10 17.06
CA PRO A 201 -24.55 54.24 17.78
C PRO A 201 -23.45 55.21 18.21
N GLU A 202 -23.72 56.50 18.01
CA GLU A 202 -22.91 57.63 18.43
C GLU A 202 -22.94 57.77 19.98
N ALA A 203 -21.76 57.72 20.62
CA ALA A 203 -21.59 58.06 22.03
C ALA A 203 -20.29 58.89 22.23
N VAL A 204 -20.51 60.05 22.86
CA VAL A 204 -19.65 61.22 23.12
C VAL A 204 -18.51 60.95 24.14
N PRO A 205 -17.49 61.83 24.26
CA PRO A 205 -16.09 61.46 24.46
C PRO A 205 -15.61 61.45 25.92
N GLN A 206 -14.83 60.43 26.30
CA GLN A 206 -14.04 60.43 27.54
C GLN A 206 -12.56 60.63 27.20
N ALA A 207 -12.00 61.74 27.66
CA ALA A 207 -10.63 62.16 27.38
C ALA A 207 -9.58 61.40 28.22
N ALA A 208 -8.58 60.89 27.49
CA ALA A 208 -7.14 60.78 27.77
C ALA A 208 -6.63 60.22 29.12
N ALA A 209 -5.95 59.07 29.02
CA ALA A 209 -4.52 58.99 29.34
C ALA A 209 -3.88 57.84 28.57
N SER A 210 -2.97 58.20 27.66
CA SER A 210 -2.28 57.36 26.70
C SER A 210 -1.23 56.45 27.35
N SER A 211 -1.17 55.18 26.93
CA SER A 211 0.10 54.45 26.84
C SER A 211 0.12 53.72 25.51
N SER A 212 1.15 54.07 24.73
CA SER A 212 1.37 53.77 23.32
C SER A 212 1.74 52.31 23.08
N SER A 213 0.92 51.62 22.30
CA SER A 213 1.31 50.49 21.49
C SER A 213 1.68 50.98 20.09
N SER A 214 2.85 50.59 19.60
CA SER A 214 3.18 50.64 18.17
C SER A 214 3.59 49.24 17.72
N SER A 215 2.59 48.60 17.13
CA SER A 215 2.61 47.67 15.99
C SER A 215 3.96 47.32 15.34
N SER A 216 4.10 46.04 15.04
CA SER A 216 4.87 45.57 13.88
C SER A 216 4.15 44.40 13.20
N GLU A 217 3.48 44.72 12.09
CA GLU A 217 3.34 43.84 10.94
C GLU A 217 4.60 44.00 10.09
N GLN A 218 5.24 42.91 9.67
CA GLN A 218 5.71 42.76 8.28
C GLN A 218 6.36 41.40 8.01
N ALA A 219 5.86 40.77 6.96
CA ALA A 219 6.50 39.73 6.19
C ALA A 219 7.55 40.32 5.24
N PHE A 220 8.71 39.68 5.07
CA PHE A 220 9.31 39.34 3.75
C PHE A 220 10.66 38.62 3.87
N GLY A 221 10.82 37.55 3.08
CA GLY A 221 11.92 37.32 2.11
C GLY A 221 13.40 37.43 2.50
N ALA A 222 14.08 36.29 2.33
CA ALA A 222 15.31 36.07 1.56
C ALA A 222 16.68 36.63 2.03
N ALA A 223 17.52 35.66 2.41
CA ALA A 223 18.85 35.37 1.88
C ALA A 223 20.12 36.12 2.35
N VAL A 224 21.19 35.30 2.32
CA VAL A 224 22.65 35.49 2.20
C VAL A 224 23.54 35.75 3.42
N ASP A 225 24.44 34.77 3.57
CA ASP A 225 25.90 34.84 3.79
C ASP A 225 26.49 34.70 5.21
N GLY A 226 27.47 33.78 5.29
CA GLY A 226 28.23 33.41 6.49
C GLY A 226 29.33 34.42 6.86
N PRO A 227 30.30 34.09 7.76
CA PRO A 227 31.16 32.91 7.57
C PRO A 227 31.79 32.22 8.83
N LEU A 228 32.43 31.07 8.57
CA LEU A 228 33.73 30.56 9.11
C LEU A 228 33.90 29.84 10.48
N ALA A 229 34.75 28.79 10.39
CA ALA A 229 35.51 27.98 11.38
C ALA A 229 34.72 26.90 12.17
N THR A 230 34.88 25.57 12.02
CA THR A 230 36.02 24.61 11.94
C THR A 230 36.59 24.17 13.30
N GLU A 231 36.78 22.85 13.42
CA GLU A 231 37.36 22.02 14.51
C GLU A 231 36.40 21.52 15.61
N THR A 232 36.48 20.32 16.20
CA THR A 232 37.15 19.01 15.98
C THR A 232 36.65 18.14 17.16
N SER A 233 36.52 16.81 16.95
CA SER A 233 36.50 15.70 17.93
C SER A 233 35.75 15.81 19.28
N GLU A 234 35.01 14.76 19.65
CA GLU A 234 35.48 13.72 20.59
C GLU A 234 34.30 12.94 21.20
N VAL A 235 34.62 11.72 21.60
CA VAL A 235 33.80 10.60 22.06
C VAL A 235 33.39 10.77 23.53
N GLU A 236 32.25 10.15 23.89
CA GLU A 236 31.70 9.70 25.19
C GLU A 236 32.58 9.83 26.47
N PRO A 237 31.98 10.04 27.68
CA PRO A 237 31.20 8.96 28.31
C PRO A 237 29.98 9.34 29.16
N ILE A 238 29.00 8.42 29.13
CA ILE A 238 28.17 7.85 30.20
C ILE A 238 28.32 8.50 31.60
N VAL A 239 27.23 9.07 32.12
CA VAL A 239 27.01 9.27 33.57
C VAL A 239 25.54 8.99 33.91
N ASP A 240 25.34 8.10 34.88
CA ASP A 240 24.07 7.62 35.41
C ASP A 240 23.18 8.76 35.95
N GLU A 241 21.93 8.83 35.48
CA GLU A 241 20.87 9.58 36.16
C GLU A 241 19.69 8.65 36.48
N VAL A 242 19.44 8.53 37.78
CA VAL A 242 18.44 7.69 38.44
C VAL A 242 17.04 8.14 38.04
N VAL A 243 16.39 7.39 37.14
CA VAL A 243 14.96 7.56 36.85
C VAL A 243 14.15 6.77 37.87
N THR A 244 13.40 7.51 38.69
CA THR A 244 12.38 7.02 39.61
C THR A 244 11.40 6.08 38.92
N THR A 245 11.41 4.82 39.35
CA THR A 245 10.51 3.74 38.95
C THR A 245 9.04 4.13 39.09
N THR A 246 8.36 4.39 37.98
CA THR A 246 6.93 4.10 37.86
C THR A 246 6.83 2.65 37.44
N ALA A 247 6.31 1.79 38.33
CA ALA A 247 6.09 0.39 38.06
C ALA A 247 5.12 0.25 36.87
N ALA A 248 5.67 -0.09 35.70
CA ALA A 248 4.90 -0.59 34.58
C ALA A 248 4.32 -1.95 34.97
N ALA A 249 3.00 -2.09 34.91
CA ALA A 249 2.34 -3.39 34.97
C ALA A 249 2.96 -4.32 33.90
N PRO A 250 3.16 -5.62 34.18
CA PRO A 250 3.77 -6.52 33.21
C PRO A 250 2.90 -6.56 31.95
N ALA A 251 3.48 -6.19 30.81
CA ALA A 251 2.83 -6.34 29.52
C ALA A 251 2.63 -7.84 29.26
N SER A 252 1.38 -8.30 29.23
CA SER A 252 1.02 -9.67 28.90
C SER A 252 1.35 -9.93 27.43
N GLN A 253 2.49 -10.59 27.18
CA GLN A 253 2.92 -10.95 25.85
C GLN A 253 2.16 -12.19 25.38
N ALA A 254 1.42 -12.07 24.28
CA ALA A 254 0.76 -13.21 23.67
C ALA A 254 1.79 -14.10 22.96
N PHE A 255 1.67 -15.42 23.10
CA PHE A 255 2.54 -16.41 22.45
C PHE A 255 1.76 -17.66 22.06
N TRP A 256 2.29 -18.45 21.13
CA TRP A 256 1.67 -19.71 20.74
C TRP A 256 2.19 -20.85 21.62
N ALA A 257 1.26 -21.64 22.15
CA ALA A 257 1.56 -22.77 23.02
C ALA A 257 1.16 -24.09 22.36
N LEU A 258 2.04 -25.09 22.43
CA LEU A 258 1.76 -26.47 22.04
C LEU A 258 1.83 -27.36 23.28
N ALA A 259 0.74 -28.06 23.61
CA ALA A 259 0.67 -29.00 24.72
C ALA A 259 1.00 -30.42 24.23
N PRO A 260 1.99 -31.14 24.80
CA PRO A 260 2.40 -32.47 24.31
C PRO A 260 1.39 -33.60 24.60
N VAL A 261 0.38 -33.34 25.43
CA VAL A 261 -0.70 -34.26 25.81
C VAL A 261 -2.02 -33.49 25.76
N GLU A 262 -3.13 -34.17 25.50
CA GLU A 262 -4.45 -33.55 25.53
C GLU A 262 -4.75 -32.94 26.91
N ARG A 263 -5.08 -31.64 26.91
CA ARG A 263 -5.37 -30.88 28.14
C ARG A 263 -6.64 -30.08 28.00
N THR A 264 -7.46 -30.14 29.05
CA THR A 264 -8.73 -29.42 29.11
C THR A 264 -8.50 -27.99 29.59
N VAL A 265 -9.07 -27.05 28.84
CA VAL A 265 -9.17 -25.64 29.21
C VAL A 265 -10.48 -25.42 29.94
N VAL A 266 -10.41 -24.79 31.11
CA VAL A 266 -11.56 -24.58 32.00
C VAL A 266 -11.95 -23.10 32.09
N ASP A 267 -13.20 -22.84 32.45
CA ASP A 267 -13.69 -21.49 32.75
C ASP A 267 -13.28 -21.03 34.16
N GLU A 268 -13.59 -19.78 34.53
CA GLU A 268 -13.41 -19.21 35.89
C GLU A 268 -14.10 -20.06 36.97
N THR A 269 -15.13 -20.81 36.60
CA THR A 269 -15.89 -21.73 37.46
C THR A 269 -15.34 -23.16 37.50
N GLY A 270 -14.29 -23.46 36.74
CA GLY A 270 -13.68 -24.80 36.62
C GLY A 270 -14.41 -25.73 35.65
N ALA A 271 -15.44 -25.27 34.95
CA ALA A 271 -16.15 -26.06 33.94
C ALA A 271 -15.32 -26.21 32.65
N PRO A 272 -15.29 -27.38 32.00
CA PRO A 272 -14.51 -27.60 30.78
C PRO A 272 -15.13 -26.86 29.58
N ILE A 273 -14.31 -26.10 28.84
CA ILE A 273 -14.75 -25.33 27.66
C ILE A 273 -14.33 -26.03 26.35
N PHE A 274 -13.06 -26.43 26.25
CA PHE A 274 -12.47 -27.13 25.09
C PHE A 274 -11.15 -27.83 25.48
N THR A 275 -10.58 -28.61 24.57
CA THR A 275 -9.35 -29.38 24.79
C THR A 275 -8.27 -28.97 23.79
N ILE A 276 -7.04 -28.80 24.26
CA ILE A 276 -5.85 -28.56 23.42
C ILE A 276 -5.13 -29.89 23.27
N GLY A 277 -4.93 -30.33 22.02
CA GLY A 277 -4.23 -31.57 21.71
C GLY A 277 -2.78 -31.36 21.21
N PRO A 278 -2.00 -32.45 21.08
CA PRO A 278 -0.58 -32.42 20.69
C PRO A 278 -0.29 -31.89 19.29
N SER A 279 -1.31 -31.75 18.45
CA SER A 279 -1.18 -31.24 17.07
C SER A 279 -1.78 -29.84 16.87
N ALA A 280 -2.28 -29.19 17.92
CA ALA A 280 -2.98 -27.91 17.82
C ALA A 280 -2.25 -26.83 18.63
N TRP A 281 -1.86 -25.75 17.94
CA TRP A 281 -1.32 -24.55 18.58
C TRP A 281 -2.45 -23.73 19.18
N ALA A 282 -2.30 -23.33 20.44
CA ALA A 282 -3.26 -22.52 21.15
C ALA A 282 -2.67 -21.15 21.50
N LEU A 283 -3.44 -20.08 21.31
CA LEU A 283 -2.96 -18.73 21.56
C LEU A 283 -3.07 -18.39 23.04
N VAL A 284 -1.93 -18.25 23.72
CA VAL A 284 -1.87 -17.74 25.09
C VAL A 284 -1.89 -16.22 25.03
N ILE A 285 -2.82 -15.59 25.73
CA ILE A 285 -2.96 -14.13 25.81
C ILE A 285 -2.38 -13.55 27.10
N GLU A 286 -2.26 -14.38 28.14
CA GLU A 286 -1.72 -13.98 29.44
C GLU A 286 -1.02 -15.19 30.10
N ASP A 287 0.20 -14.95 30.58
CA ASP A 287 0.96 -15.90 31.39
C ASP A 287 0.81 -15.54 32.87
N ARG A 288 0.12 -16.39 33.64
CA ARG A 288 -0.07 -16.21 35.09
C ARG A 288 0.90 -17.06 35.92
N GLY A 289 1.95 -17.59 35.30
CA GLY A 289 2.97 -18.44 35.93
C GLY A 289 2.49 -19.88 36.16
N GLU A 290 1.40 -20.06 36.89
CA GLU A 290 0.83 -21.39 37.21
C GLU A 290 -0.34 -21.79 36.29
N SER A 291 -0.87 -20.84 35.52
CA SER A 291 -1.90 -21.09 34.50
C SER A 291 -1.72 -20.16 33.30
N PHE A 292 -2.17 -20.60 32.13
CA PHE A 292 -2.20 -19.77 30.93
C PHE A 292 -3.63 -19.40 30.59
N VAL A 293 -3.86 -18.14 30.24
CA VAL A 293 -5.12 -17.72 29.64
C VAL A 293 -5.03 -17.96 28.15
N VAL A 294 -5.83 -18.88 27.64
CA VAL A 294 -5.82 -19.33 26.25
C VAL A 294 -7.07 -18.84 25.55
N ARG A 295 -6.89 -18.32 24.33
CA ARG A 295 -7.99 -18.01 23.41
C ARG A 295 -8.06 -19.08 22.32
N HIS A 296 -9.24 -19.65 22.15
CA HIS A 296 -9.57 -20.58 21.07
C HIS A 296 -9.94 -19.81 19.78
N ASP A 297 -9.84 -20.45 18.62
CA ASP A 297 -10.09 -19.83 17.31
C ASP A 297 -11.55 -19.34 17.14
N ASP A 298 -12.48 -19.92 17.89
CA ASP A 298 -13.89 -19.52 17.94
C ASP A 298 -14.15 -18.31 18.88
N GLY A 299 -13.10 -17.73 19.47
CA GLY A 299 -13.16 -16.55 20.33
C GLY A 299 -13.40 -16.85 21.81
N ARG A 300 -13.62 -18.11 22.21
CA ARG A 300 -13.74 -18.46 23.63
C ARG A 300 -12.39 -18.34 24.34
N ILE A 301 -12.43 -17.84 25.58
CA ILE A 301 -11.25 -17.70 26.43
C ILE A 301 -11.42 -18.64 27.62
N GLY A 302 -10.34 -19.30 28.03
CA GLY A 302 -10.33 -20.10 29.24
C GLY A 302 -8.93 -20.28 29.81
N TYR A 303 -8.86 -20.97 30.93
CA TYR A 303 -7.67 -21.17 31.73
C TYR A 303 -7.12 -22.58 31.51
N LEU A 304 -5.87 -22.65 31.06
CA LEU A 304 -5.08 -23.87 31.07
C LEU A 304 -4.33 -23.95 32.40
N THR A 305 -4.77 -24.83 33.28
CA THR A 305 -4.24 -24.97 34.66
C THR A 305 -3.02 -25.88 34.76
N ASP A 306 -2.78 -26.75 33.77
CA ASP A 306 -1.57 -27.57 33.68
C ASP A 306 -0.67 -27.04 32.56
N VAL A 307 0.40 -26.35 32.95
CA VAL A 307 1.39 -25.73 32.04
C VAL A 307 2.67 -26.55 31.88
N SER A 308 2.74 -27.76 32.46
CA SER A 308 3.95 -28.58 32.45
C SER A 308 4.33 -29.03 31.03
N GLY A 309 5.58 -28.81 30.59
CA GLY A 309 6.07 -29.29 29.29
C GLY A 309 5.44 -28.64 28.04
N VAL A 310 4.73 -27.52 28.19
CA VAL A 310 4.19 -26.76 27.05
C VAL A 310 5.33 -26.09 26.28
N THR A 311 5.35 -26.27 24.96
CA THR A 311 6.33 -25.61 24.08
C THR A 311 5.82 -24.22 23.68
N ARG A 312 6.68 -23.21 23.75
CA ARG A 312 6.38 -21.81 23.38
C ARG A 312 6.97 -21.50 21.99
N GLY A 313 6.22 -20.81 21.14
CA GLY A 313 6.62 -20.37 19.80
C GLY A 313 6.21 -18.94 19.49
#